data_AF-A0A512J686-F1
#
_entry.id   AF-A0A512J686-F1
#
_cell.length_a   1.000
_cell.length_b   1.000
_cell.length_c   1.000
_cell.angle_alpha   90.00
_cell.angle_beta   90.00
_cell.angle_gamma   90.00
#
_symmetry.space_group_name_H-M   'P 1'
#
loop_
_entity.id
_entity.type
_entity.pdbx_description
1 polymer ?
#
loop_
_entity_poly.entity_id
_entity_poly.type
_entity_poly.pdbx_seq_one_letter_code
_entity_poly.pdbx_strand_id
1 'polypeptide(L)' 'MTLLKWALIAFVISLIAGALGFTGIASGAASLARILFGLFLVLAILIVVIAFAIGQAVF' A
#
# COMPACT_ATOMS: atom_id res chain seq x y z
N MET A 1 15.37 24.30 6.35
CA MET A 1 15.46 22.85 6.57
C MET A 1 14.85 22.15 5.36
N THR A 2 15.66 21.92 4.33
CA THR A 2 15.19 21.48 3.01
C THR A 2 14.97 19.96 2.97
N LEU A 3 14.17 19.50 2.00
CA LEU A 3 13.92 18.07 1.72
C LEU A 3 15.21 17.25 1.62
N LEU A 4 16.31 17.86 1.15
CA LEU A 4 17.61 17.21 1.06
C LEU A 4 18.16 16.74 2.42
N LYS A 5 17.94 17.53 3.49
CA LYS A 5 18.33 17.13 4.85
C LYS A 5 17.50 15.93 5.33
N TRP A 6 16.21 15.94 5.03
CA TRP A 6 15.27 14.88 5.44
C TRP A 6 15.48 13.57 4.66
N ALA A 7 15.78 13.65 3.36
CA ALA A 7 16.10 12.48 2.54
C ALA A 7 17.35 11.76 3.06
N LEU A 8 18.40 12.51 3.42
CA LEU A 8 19.63 11.95 3.99
C LEU A 8 19.37 11.26 5.34
N ILE A 9 18.53 11.89 6.19
CA ILE A 9 18.14 11.32 7.48
C ILE A 9 17.33 10.04 7.29
N ALA A 10 16.35 10.02 6.38
CA ALA A 10 15.55 8.84 6.07
C ALA A 10 16.39 7.68 5.50
N PHE A 11 17.40 7.99 4.68
CA PHE A 11 18.34 7.00 4.16
C PHE A 11 19.07 6.27 5.29
N VAL A 12 19.64 7.03 6.23
CA VAL A 12 20.36 6.46 7.39
C VAL A 12 19.41 5.65 8.28
N ILE A 13 18.20 6.15 8.54
CA ILE A 13 17.18 5.43 9.33
C ILE A 13 16.83 4.10 8.67
N SER A 14 16.65 4.06 7.35
CA SER A 14 16.32 2.81 6.62
C SER A 14 17.43 1.77 6.71
N LEU A 15 18.69 2.20 6.68
CA LEU A 15 19.84 1.30 6.77
C LEU A 15 19.96 0.71 8.17
N ILE A 16 19.81 1.54 9.21
CA ILE A 16 19.80 1.10 10.61
C ILE A 16 18.62 0.15 10.85
N ALA A 17 17.44 0.47 10.32
CA ALA A 17 16.26 -0.38 10.45
C ALA A 17 16.45 -1.75 9.77
N GLY A 18 17.06 -1.77 8.59
CA GLY A 18 17.42 -3.03 7.91
C GLY A 18 18.44 -3.84 8.72
N ALA A 19 19.47 -3.18 9.25
CA ALA A 19 20.52 -3.83 10.05
C ALA A 19 20.02 -4.37 11.41
N LEU A 20 19.07 -3.69 12.04
CA LEU A 20 18.45 -4.11 13.30
C LEU A 20 17.46 -5.28 13.14
N GLY A 21 17.22 -5.74 11.90
CA GLY A 21 16.41 -6.94 11.67
C GLY A 21 14.93 -6.75 11.94
N PHE A 22 14.36 -5.56 11.69
CA PHE A 22 12.90 -5.32 11.72
C PHE A 22 12.10 -6.12 10.65
N THR A 23 12.71 -7.15 10.06
CA THR A 23 12.13 -8.08 9.09
C THR A 23 10.91 -8.83 9.64
N GLY A 24 10.85 -9.09 10.94
CA GLY A 24 9.68 -9.72 11.59
C GLY A 24 8.42 -8.85 11.50
N ILE A 25 8.52 -7.56 11.83
CA ILE A 25 7.40 -6.61 11.72
C ILE A 25 7.05 -6.36 10.25
N ALA A 26 8.08 -6.28 9.38
CA ALA A 26 7.87 -6.16 7.93
C ALA A 26 7.09 -7.35 7.35
N SER A 27 7.34 -8.57 7.83
CA SER A 27 6.61 -9.78 7.38
C SER A 27 5.14 -9.79 7.83
N GLY A 28 4.86 -9.34 9.05
CA GLY A 28 3.49 -9.15 9.56
C GLY A 28 2.74 -8.07 8.78
N ALA A 29 3.37 -6.92 8.57
CA ALA A 29 2.81 -5.84 7.76
C ALA A 29 2.57 -6.27 6.31
N ALA A 30 3.48 -7.04 5.70
CA ALA A 30 3.31 -7.57 4.35
C ALA A 30 2.11 -8.52 4.24
N SER A 31 1.89 -9.36 5.26
CA SER A 31 0.73 -10.26 5.30
C SER A 31 -0.58 -9.48 5.40
N LEU A 32 -0.63 -8.46 6.25
CA LEU A 32 -1.81 -7.60 6.39
C LEU A 32 -2.09 -6.79 5.10
N ALA A 33 -1.03 -6.26 4.48
CA ALA A 33 -1.13 -5.52 3.23
C ALA A 33 -1.70 -6.37 2.09
N ARG A 34 -1.33 -7.65 1.99
CA ARG A 34 -1.88 -8.58 0.99
C ARG A 34 -3.39 -8.77 1.16
N ILE A 35 -3.86 -8.92 2.41
CA ILE A 35 -5.29 -9.09 2.71
C ILE A 35 -6.07 -7.82 2.34
N LEU A 36 -5.59 -6.65 2.78
CA LEU A 36 -6.20 -5.35 2.48
C LEU A 36 -6.22 -5.05 0.97
N PHE A 37 -5.13 -5.37 0.26
CA PHE A 37 -5.05 -5.17 -1.18
C PHE A 37 -6.00 -6.10 -1.95
N GLY A 38 -6.09 -7.37 -1.53
CA GLY A 38 -7.07 -8.31 -2.08
C GLY A 38 -8.50 -7.82 -1.88
N LEU A 39 -8.84 -7.35 -0.68
CA LEU A 39 -10.15 -6.77 -0.38
C LEU A 39 -10.44 -5.52 -1.23
N PHE A 40 -9.45 -4.64 -1.39
CA PHE A 40 -9.56 -3.47 -2.25
C PHE A 40 -9.83 -3.85 -3.70
N LEU A 41 -9.14 -4.86 -4.24
CA LEU A 41 -9.38 -5.34 -5.60
C LEU A 41 -10.81 -5.89 -5.78
N VAL A 42 -11.30 -6.67 -4.83
CA VAL A 42 -12.68 -7.20 -4.88
C VAL A 42 -13.69 -6.05 -4.91
N LEU A 43 -13.53 -5.06 -4.03
CA LEU A 43 -14.39 -3.87 -3.99
C LEU A 43 -14.28 -3.04 -5.27
N ALA A 44 -13.08 -2.83 -5.79
CA ALA A 44 -12.84 -2.10 -7.03
C ALA A 44 -13.55 -2.76 -8.21
N ILE A 45 -13.44 -4.09 -8.35
CA ILE A 45 -14.13 -4.85 -9.40
C ILE A 45 -15.65 -4.73 -9.22
N LEU A 46 -16.16 -4.87 -8.00
CA LEU A 46 -17.58 -4.69 -7.68
C LEU A 46 -18.10 -3.33 -8.16
N ILE A 47 -17.38 -2.25 -7.81
CA ILE A 47 -17.75 -0.89 -8.21
C ILE A 47 -17.74 -0.75 -9.74
N VAL A 48 -16.70 -1.26 -10.41
CA VAL A 48 -16.59 -1.20 -11.88
C VAL A 48 -17.74 -1.94 -12.55
N VAL A 49 -18.07 -3.15 -12.10
CA VAL A 49 -19.16 -3.96 -12.66
C VAL A 49 -20.50 -3.27 -12.45
N ILE A 50 -20.76 -2.74 -11.24
CA ILE A 50 -22.00 -2.00 -10.94
C ILE A 50 -22.09 -0.74 -11.81
N ALA A 51 -21.02 0.06 -11.89
CA ALA A 51 -20.99 1.28 -12.69
C ALA A 51 -21.22 0.98 -14.18
N PHE A 52 -20.61 -0.08 -14.70
CA PHE A 52 -20.79 -0.51 -16.08
C PHE A 52 -22.23 -0.99 -16.34
N ALA A 53 -22.80 -1.80 -15.44
CA ALA A 53 -24.17 -2.27 -15.55
C ALA A 53 -25.21 -1.14 -15.50
N ILE A 54 -25.01 -0.15 -14.61
CA ILE A 54 -25.86 1.04 -14.53
C ILE A 54 -25.70 1.89 -15.79
N GLY A 55 -24.47 2.08 -16.28
CA GLY A 55 -24.22 2.78 -17.54
C GLY A 55 -24.98 2.16 -18.71
N GLN A 56 -24.98 0.84 -18.85
CA GLN A 56 -25.75 0.13 -19.88
C GLN A 56 -27.28 0.23 -19.70
N ALA A 57 -27.77 0.50 -18.48
CA ALA A 57 -29.21 0.60 -18.21
C ALA A 57 -29.78 2.01 -18.41
N VAL A 58 -28.93 3.04 -18.40
CA VAL A 58 -29.33 4.46 -18.46
C VAL A 58 -29.21 5.04 -19.88
N PHE A 59 -28.30 4.51 -20.70
CA PHE A 59 -28.07 4.91 -22.10
C PHE A 59 -28.59 3.86 -23.08
#